data_AF-A0A9N9JNY6-F1
#
_entry.id   AF-A0A9N9JNY6-F1
#
_cell.length_a   1.000
_cell.length_b   1.000
_cell.length_c   1.000
_cell.angle_alpha   90.00
_cell.angle_beta   90.00
_cell.angle_gamma   90.00
#
_symmetry.space_group_name_H-M   'P 1'
#
loop_
_entity.id
_entity.type
_entity.pdbx_description
1 polymer ?
#
loop_
_entity_poly.entity_id
_entity_poly.type
_entity_poly.pdbx_seq_one_letter_code
_entity_poly.pdbx_strand_id
1 'polypeptide(L)'
;LKTIFPKASKREIKKYRELFSDVKNPVLIIVPNRQWINQHGQNAYNNIMNSFATVNLLPNRQRDKNSLYIFHFEDSGELFNAREAVRPQYPNVFFIQPSLQALIPSGQFEPV
;
A
#
# COMPACT_ATOMS: atom_id res chain seq x y z
N LEU A 1 -12.37 -5.88 -9.26
CA LEU A 1 -12.39 -5.68 -7.79
C LEU A 1 -12.65 -6.94 -7.00
N LYS A 2 -13.69 -7.73 -7.28
CA LYS A 2 -13.94 -8.96 -6.51
C LYS A 2 -12.81 -9.99 -6.65
N THR A 3 -12.15 -10.03 -7.81
CA THR A 3 -10.95 -10.84 -8.04
C THR A 3 -9.74 -10.39 -7.21
N ILE A 4 -9.64 -9.08 -6.90
CA ILE A 4 -8.53 -8.48 -6.14
C ILE A 4 -8.82 -8.54 -4.62
N PHE A 5 -10.07 -8.28 -4.25
CA PHE A 5 -10.57 -8.33 -2.88
C PHE A 5 -11.69 -9.38 -2.76
N PRO A 6 -11.34 -10.69 -2.78
CA PRO A 6 -12.34 -11.76 -2.78
C PRO A 6 -13.20 -11.77 -1.51
N LYS A 7 -12.61 -11.34 -0.38
CA LYS A 7 -13.27 -11.31 0.93
C LYS A 7 -14.08 -10.04 1.21
N ALA A 8 -13.94 -8.98 0.39
CA ALA A 8 -14.67 -7.73 0.63
C ALA A 8 -16.18 -7.92 0.42
N SER A 9 -17.02 -7.36 1.28
CA SER A 9 -18.48 -7.35 1.14
C SER A 9 -18.96 -6.60 -0.11
N LYS A 10 -20.24 -6.75 -0.50
CA LYS A 10 -20.83 -5.97 -1.60
C LYS A 10 -20.77 -4.45 -1.33
N ARG A 11 -20.92 -4.04 -0.06
CA ARG A 11 -20.83 -2.64 0.37
C ARG A 11 -19.43 -2.08 0.21
N GLU A 12 -18.40 -2.83 0.62
CA GLU A 12 -17.00 -2.45 0.41
C GLU A 12 -16.65 -2.38 -1.07
N ILE A 13 -17.10 -3.33 -1.88
CA ILE A 13 -16.89 -3.30 -3.33
C ILE A 13 -17.54 -2.07 -3.97
N LYS A 14 -18.74 -1.66 -3.53
CA LYS A 14 -19.38 -0.42 -4.00
C LYS A 14 -18.53 0.80 -3.64
N LYS A 15 -18.12 0.91 -2.37
CA LYS A 15 -17.22 1.99 -1.90
C LYS A 15 -15.94 2.04 -2.74
N TYR A 16 -15.31 0.90 -3.02
CA TYR A 16 -14.11 0.84 -3.84
C TYR A 16 -14.37 1.34 -5.27
N ARG A 17 -15.49 0.95 -5.91
CA ARG A 17 -15.82 1.48 -7.26
C ARG A 17 -15.95 3.00 -7.28
N GLU A 18 -16.51 3.60 -6.23
CA GLU A 18 -16.59 5.06 -6.09
C GLU A 18 -15.19 5.68 -5.92
N LEU A 19 -14.22 4.97 -5.34
CA LEU A 19 -12.83 5.43 -5.32
C LEU A 19 -12.22 5.41 -6.74
N PHE A 20 -12.59 4.44 -7.58
CA PHE A 20 -12.10 4.33 -8.96
C PHE A 20 -12.87 5.18 -10.00
N SER A 21 -13.91 5.92 -9.63
CA SER A 21 -14.61 6.76 -10.63
C SER A 21 -13.76 7.92 -11.15
N ASP A 22 -12.66 8.26 -10.46
CA ASP A 22 -11.76 9.38 -10.78
C ASP A 22 -10.47 8.95 -11.51
N VAL A 23 -10.40 7.73 -12.09
CA VAL A 23 -9.15 7.14 -12.61
C VAL A 23 -8.77 7.74 -13.97
N LYS A 24 -8.32 8.99 -13.97
CA LYS A 24 -7.40 9.53 -15.00
C LYS A 24 -5.93 9.30 -14.64
N ASN A 25 -5.71 8.90 -13.39
CA ASN A 25 -4.45 8.98 -12.68
C ASN A 25 -4.02 7.58 -12.17
N PRO A 26 -2.72 7.31 -11.97
CA PRO A 26 -2.26 6.03 -11.45
C PRO A 26 -2.84 5.71 -10.07
N VAL A 27 -3.28 4.46 -9.89
CA VAL A 27 -3.77 3.96 -8.60
C VAL A 27 -2.95 2.76 -8.17
N LEU A 28 -2.43 2.81 -6.94
CA LEU A 28 -1.82 1.66 -6.28
C LEU A 28 -2.86 0.97 -5.42
N ILE A 29 -3.01 -0.33 -5.61
CA ILE A 29 -3.90 -1.17 -4.81
C ILE A 29 -3.04 -2.13 -4.01
N ILE A 30 -3.16 -2.09 -2.69
CA ILE A 30 -2.48 -3.00 -1.76
C ILE A 30 -3.51 -3.95 -1.17
N VAL A 31 -3.27 -5.26 -1.35
CA VAL A 31 -4.05 -6.32 -0.72
C VAL A 31 -3.34 -6.69 0.59
N PRO A 32 -3.99 -6.57 1.76
CA PRO A 32 -3.31 -6.81 3.04
C PRO A 32 -2.84 -8.26 3.18
N ASN A 33 -1.57 -8.46 3.55
CA ASN A 33 -1.10 -9.78 3.91
C ASN A 33 -1.54 -10.11 5.36
N ARG A 34 -2.54 -10.99 5.49
CA ARG A 34 -3.06 -11.41 6.80
C ARG A 34 -2.04 -12.18 7.62
N GLN A 35 -1.14 -12.94 7.01
CA GLN A 35 -0.08 -13.64 7.75
C GLN A 35 0.89 -12.63 8.36
N TRP A 36 1.32 -11.65 7.56
CA TRP A 36 2.17 -10.56 8.04
C TRP A 36 1.51 -9.77 9.17
N ILE A 37 0.24 -9.37 8.99
CA ILE A 37 -0.52 -8.66 10.04
C ILE A 37 -0.62 -9.49 11.33
N ASN A 38 -0.79 -10.81 11.23
CA ASN A 38 -0.85 -11.67 12.41
C ASN A 38 0.50 -11.76 13.14
N GLN A 39 1.62 -11.64 12.42
CA GLN A 39 2.98 -11.71 12.97
C GLN A 39 3.44 -10.36 13.56
N HIS A 40 3.11 -9.25 12.91
CA HIS A 40 3.63 -7.91 13.24
C HIS A 40 2.59 -6.98 13.86
N GLY A 41 1.31 -7.36 13.81
CA GLY A 41 0.18 -6.62 14.37
C GLY A 41 -0.44 -5.60 13.42
N GLN A 42 -1.73 -5.32 13.64
CA GLN A 42 -2.51 -4.35 12.86
C GLN A 42 -1.94 -2.94 12.95
N ASN A 43 -1.37 -2.55 14.09
CA ASN A 43 -0.79 -1.21 14.27
C ASN A 43 0.44 -1.00 13.38
N ALA A 44 1.29 -2.02 13.23
CA ALA A 44 2.46 -1.95 12.35
C ALA A 44 2.03 -1.77 10.89
N TYR A 45 1.02 -2.54 10.45
CA TYR A 45 0.44 -2.41 9.11
C TYR A 45 -0.13 -1.01 8.88
N ASN A 46 -0.94 -0.51 9.82
CA ASN A 46 -1.56 0.82 9.71
C ASN A 46 -0.50 1.93 9.62
N ASN A 47 0.60 1.83 10.38
CA ASN A 47 1.69 2.81 10.31
C ASN A 47 2.34 2.87 8.93
N ILE A 48 2.59 1.71 8.33
CA ILE A 48 3.15 1.61 6.97
C ILE A 48 2.18 2.20 5.94
N MET A 49 0.90 1.83 6.00
CA MET A 49 -0.11 2.35 5.07
C MET A 49 -0.34 3.85 5.26
N ASN A 50 -0.31 4.37 6.48
CA ASN A 50 -0.37 5.79 6.77
C ASN A 50 0.85 6.55 6.23
N SER A 51 2.03 5.93 6.25
CA SER A 51 3.22 6.51 5.62
C SER A 51 3.04 6.65 4.11
N PHE A 52 2.58 5.60 3.41
CA PHE A 52 2.22 5.71 1.99
C PHE A 52 1.14 6.78 1.73
N ALA A 53 0.15 6.86 2.63
CA ALA A 53 -0.96 7.80 2.51
C ALA A 53 -0.51 9.27 2.61
N THR A 54 0.59 9.58 3.31
CA THR A 54 0.92 10.96 3.72
C THR A 54 2.33 11.42 3.31
N VAL A 55 3.23 10.51 2.91
CA VAL A 55 4.63 10.86 2.62
C VAL A 55 4.73 11.93 1.52
N ASN A 56 5.61 12.92 1.70
CA ASN A 56 5.82 14.03 0.77
C ASN A 56 4.56 14.86 0.45
N LEU A 57 3.50 14.77 1.24
CA LEU A 57 2.32 15.62 1.12
C LEU A 57 2.36 16.76 2.14
N LEU A 58 1.66 17.84 1.83
CA LEU A 58 1.35 18.88 2.79
C LEU A 58 0.50 18.30 3.95
N PRO A 59 0.58 18.91 5.16
CA PRO A 59 -0.27 18.50 6.28
C PRO A 59 -1.75 18.41 5.91
N ASN A 60 -2.45 17.43 6.48
CA ASN A 60 -3.88 17.14 6.24
C ASN A 60 -4.22 16.67 4.82
N ARG A 61 -3.24 16.36 3.97
CA ARG A 61 -3.47 15.67 2.70
C ARG A 61 -3.17 14.19 2.83
N GLN A 62 -4.00 13.38 2.19
CA GLN A 62 -3.81 11.95 2.09
C GLN A 62 -4.26 11.42 0.74
N ARG A 63 -3.51 10.47 0.20
CA ARG A 63 -3.79 9.88 -1.11
C ARG A 63 -4.72 8.66 -1.09
N ASP A 64 -5.15 8.21 0.08
CA ASP A 64 -5.87 6.94 0.22
C ASP A 64 -7.38 7.08 0.49
N LYS A 65 -7.90 8.31 0.64
CA LYS A 65 -9.29 8.60 1.02
C LYS A 65 -9.74 7.79 2.25
N ASN A 66 -8.85 7.60 3.25
CA ASN A 66 -9.04 6.81 4.48
C ASN A 66 -9.34 5.32 4.21
N SER A 67 -8.80 4.77 3.13
CA SER A 67 -9.01 3.36 2.79
C SER A 67 -7.90 2.46 3.30
N LEU A 68 -6.65 2.93 3.42
CA LEU A 68 -5.44 2.14 3.68
C LEU A 68 -5.13 1.04 2.63
N TYR A 69 -5.90 0.95 1.54
CA TYR A 69 -5.78 -0.12 0.54
C TYR A 69 -5.69 0.41 -0.89
N ILE A 70 -6.21 1.60 -1.15
CA ILE A 70 -6.30 2.20 -2.47
C ILE A 70 -5.69 3.59 -2.38
N PHE A 71 -4.58 3.81 -3.10
CA PHE A 71 -3.82 5.06 -3.07
C PHE A 71 -3.83 5.69 -4.45
N HIS A 72 -4.16 6.97 -4.50
CA HIS A 72 -4.27 7.78 -5.71
C HIS A 72 -3.03 8.65 -5.87
N PHE A 73 -2.40 8.59 -7.05
CA PHE A 73 -1.24 9.41 -7.37
C PHE A 73 -1.55 10.28 -8.56
N GLU A 74 -1.07 11.52 -8.61
CA GLU A 74 -1.24 12.43 -9.74
C GLU A 74 -0.64 11.83 -11.02
N ASP A 75 0.55 11.23 -10.90
CA ASP A 75 1.25 10.56 -11.98
C ASP A 75 2.17 9.44 -11.46
N SER A 76 2.88 8.76 -12.39
CA SER A 76 3.82 7.69 -12.04
C SER A 76 5.07 8.20 -11.30
N GLY A 77 5.44 9.46 -11.49
CA GLY A 77 6.54 10.11 -10.77
C GLY A 77 6.22 10.30 -9.30
N GLU A 78 5.00 10.74 -8.96
CA GLU A 78 4.55 10.83 -7.58
C GLU A 78 4.53 9.45 -6.90
N LEU A 79 4.06 8.41 -7.59
CA LEU A 79 4.11 7.03 -7.11
C LEU A 79 5.55 6.59 -6.80
N PHE A 80 6.48 6.86 -7.72
CA PHE A 80 7.88 6.50 -7.55
C PHE A 80 8.51 7.26 -6.38
N ASN A 81 8.25 8.56 -6.26
CA ASN A 81 8.75 9.40 -5.18
C ASN A 81 8.22 8.95 -3.81
N ALA A 82 6.94 8.58 -3.73
CA ALA A 82 6.36 8.04 -2.51
C ALA A 82 7.03 6.71 -2.12
N ARG A 83 7.25 5.81 -3.08
CA ARG A 83 7.98 4.56 -2.86
C ARG A 83 9.38 4.81 -2.30
N GLU A 84 10.16 5.68 -2.93
CA GLU A 84 11.54 5.95 -2.51
C GLU A 84 11.60 6.65 -1.14
N ALA A 85 10.59 7.43 -0.77
CA ALA A 85 10.53 8.07 0.55
C ALA A 85 10.08 7.12 1.67
N VAL A 86 9.25 6.11 1.37
CA VAL A 86 8.84 5.07 2.33
C VAL A 86 9.95 4.04 2.54
N ARG A 87 10.70 3.70 1.49
CA ARG A 87 11.76 2.67 1.52
C ARG A 87 12.80 2.79 2.64
N PRO A 88 13.39 3.96 2.96
CA PRO A 88 14.35 4.04 4.06
C PRO A 88 13.71 3.87 5.44
N GLN A 89 12.42 4.19 5.59
CA GLN A 89 11.69 4.05 6.85
C GLN A 89 11.21 2.61 7.07
N TYR A 90 10.87 1.93 5.98
CA TYR A 90 10.34 0.57 6.02
C TYR A 90 10.96 -0.30 4.90
N PRO A 91 12.25 -0.66 5.03
CA PRO A 91 12.99 -1.36 3.97
C PRO A 91 12.41 -2.73 3.65
N ASN A 92 11.73 -3.35 4.62
CA ASN A 92 11.17 -4.69 4.54
C ASN A 92 9.75 -4.73 3.95
N VAL A 93 9.13 -3.58 3.68
CA VAL A 93 7.74 -3.54 3.18
C VAL A 93 7.62 -3.95 1.72
N PHE A 94 8.68 -3.75 0.95
CA PHE A 94 8.70 -4.05 -0.47
C PHE A 94 9.12 -5.49 -0.68
N PHE A 95 8.38 -6.21 -1.53
CA PHE A 95 8.75 -7.56 -1.94
C PHE A 95 10.15 -7.55 -2.55
N ILE A 96 11.07 -8.30 -1.92
CA ILE A 96 12.39 -8.55 -2.46
C ILE A 96 12.27 -9.74 -3.40
N GLN A 97 12.66 -9.55 -4.66
CA GLN A 97 12.67 -10.63 -5.63
C GLN A 97 13.48 -11.82 -5.10
N PRO A 98 13.04 -13.08 -5.30
CA PRO A 98 13.72 -14.26 -4.78
C PRO A 98 15.22 -14.31 -5.09
N SER A 99 15.62 -13.86 -6.28
CA SER A 99 17.02 -13.75 -6.71
C SER A 99 17.88 -12.80 -5.86
N LEU A 100 17.26 -11.84 -5.16
CA LEU A 100 17.91 -10.84 -4.32
C LEU A 100 17.77 -11.14 -2.82
N GLN A 101 16.97 -12.13 -2.43
CA GLN A 101 16.71 -12.45 -1.02
C GLN A 101 17.98 -12.96 -0.30
N ALA A 102 18.87 -13.68 -1.00
CA ALA A 102 20.14 -14.14 -0.45
C ALA A 102 21.15 -13.01 -0.17
N LEU A 103 20.94 -11.83 -0.76
CA LEU A 103 21.85 -10.68 -0.65
C LEU A 103 21.42 -9.68 0.43
N ILE A 104 20.22 -9.84 1.01
CA ILE A 104 19.66 -8.92 2.01
C ILE A 104 19.43 -9.70 3.31
N PRO A 105 20.39 -9.67 4.25
CA PRO A 105 20.20 -10.28 5.57
C PRO A 105 18.94 -9.69 6.22
N SER A 106 17.98 -10.55 6.60
CA SER A 106 16.67 -10.16 7.16
C SER A 106 15.66 -9.55 6.17
N GLY A 107 15.85 -9.77 4.86
CA GLY A 107 14.87 -9.37 3.85
C GLY A 107 13.51 -10.01 4.07
N GLN A 108 12.42 -9.25 3.90
CA GLN A 108 11.08 -9.77 4.08
C GLN A 108 10.70 -10.72 2.93
N PHE A 109 10.40 -11.97 3.30
CA PHE A 109 10.06 -13.04 2.36
C PHE A 109 8.63 -12.93 1.83
N GLU A 110 7.77 -12.16 2.50
CA GLU A 110 6.40 -11.89 2.11
C GLU A 110 6.13 -10.37 2.09
N PRO A 111 5.37 -9.84 1.13
CA PRO A 111 4.94 -8.44 1.15
C PRO A 111 3.98 -8.17 2.33
N VAL A 112 3.93 -6.91 2.78
CA VAL A 112 3.00 -6.40 3.82
C VAL A 112 1.55 -6.36 3.34
#